data_AF-A0A498LV21-F1
#
_entry.id   AF-A0A498LV21-F1
#
_cell.length_a   1.000
_cell.length_b   1.000
_cell.length_c   1.000
_cell.angle_alpha   90.00
_cell.angle_beta   90.00
_cell.angle_gamma   90.00
#
_symmetry.space_group_name_H-M   'P 1'
#
loop_
_entity.id
_entity.type
_entity.pdbx_description
1 polymer ?
#
loop_
_entity_poly.entity_id
_entity_poly.type
_entity_poly.pdbx_seq_one_letter_code
_entity_poly.pdbx_strand_id
1 'polypeptide(L)'
;MPANYSGTWDIVDNQNFEAYMVALGIDFATRKVARMLKPQKVFEQDGDSFIIKTFTTFRNYSCSFKIGEEFEEITKGLDNRKCQTTVNWDNDKLVCVQKGEKKNRGWTHWMEGDTLYLRLKAAVHYTVGCLCQNIAADCEKQITKQTIAAIAETAFRQCDIFAKDLEAFARHAKRHTVTVDDVKLTARRTTALYNYIQQKSEELALNNQELKEKRKKNAAKRKSKDMEAEEENELED
;
A
#
# COMPACT_ATOMS: atom_id res chain seq x y z
N MET A 1 -0.18 -24.18 -18.49
CA MET A 1 1.15 -23.52 -18.56
C MET A 1 1.18 -22.46 -17.48
N PRO A 2 2.32 -22.24 -16.78
CA PRO A 2 2.45 -21.14 -15.84
C PRO A 2 2.18 -19.80 -16.53
N ALA A 3 1.70 -18.80 -15.78
CA ALA A 3 1.50 -17.47 -16.32
C ALA A 3 2.85 -16.88 -16.81
N ASN A 4 2.84 -16.21 -17.96
CA ASN A 4 4.02 -15.56 -18.53
C ASN A 4 4.05 -14.08 -18.11
N TYR A 5 4.99 -13.70 -17.25
CA TYR A 5 5.13 -12.34 -16.74
C TYR A 5 6.01 -11.44 -17.64
N SER A 6 6.65 -12.02 -18.66
CA SER A 6 7.63 -11.32 -19.49
C SER A 6 7.05 -10.04 -20.08
N GLY A 7 7.78 -8.94 -19.96
CA GLY A 7 7.33 -7.65 -20.47
C GLY A 7 7.84 -6.46 -19.68
N THR A 8 7.44 -5.29 -20.14
CA THR A 8 7.70 -4.00 -19.49
C THR A 8 6.40 -3.44 -18.97
N TRP A 9 6.42 -3.00 -17.71
CA TRP A 9 5.24 -2.62 -16.95
C TRP A 9 5.48 -1.24 -16.33
N ASP A 10 4.71 -0.25 -16.78
CA ASP A 10 4.73 1.09 -16.22
C ASP A 10 3.78 1.19 -15.03
N ILE A 11 4.19 1.94 -14.00
CA ILE A 11 3.33 2.15 -12.84
C ILE A 11 2.09 2.96 -13.20
N VAL A 12 0.93 2.48 -12.77
CA VAL A 12 -0.36 3.16 -12.92
C VAL A 12 -0.89 3.72 -11.61
N ASP A 13 -0.66 3.02 -10.49
CA ASP A 13 -1.11 3.41 -9.16
C ASP A 13 -0.12 2.92 -8.08
N ASN A 14 -0.10 3.59 -6.92
CA ASN A 14 0.73 3.20 -5.78
C ASN A 14 0.07 3.57 -4.44
N GLN A 15 -0.45 2.58 -3.74
CA GLN A 15 -1.17 2.78 -2.49
C GLN A 15 -0.30 2.44 -1.28
N ASN A 16 -0.35 3.29 -0.26
CA ASN A 16 0.26 3.04 1.06
C ASN A 16 1.79 2.79 1.08
N PHE A 17 2.51 3.27 0.05
CA PHE A 17 3.96 3.08 -0.05
C PHE A 17 4.75 3.74 1.10
N GLU A 18 4.27 4.88 1.61
CA GLU A 18 4.85 5.57 2.76
C GLU A 18 4.91 4.66 4.00
N ALA A 19 3.78 4.05 4.38
CA ALA A 19 3.72 3.19 5.55
C ALA A 19 4.59 1.93 5.40
N TYR A 20 4.67 1.38 4.18
CA TYR A 20 5.60 0.30 3.86
C TYR A 20 7.06 0.71 4.10
N MET A 21 7.48 1.87 3.62
CA MET A 21 8.84 2.36 3.82
C MET A 21 9.13 2.67 5.30
N VAL A 22 8.16 3.21 6.05
CA VAL A 22 8.27 3.38 7.51
C VAL A 22 8.49 2.04 8.21
N ALA A 23 7.73 1.01 7.84
CA ALA A 23 7.87 -0.34 8.38
C ALA A 23 9.27 -0.94 8.13
N LEU A 24 9.87 -0.63 6.98
CA LEU A 24 11.25 -1.00 6.66
C LEU A 24 12.30 -0.15 7.41
N GLY A 25 11.91 0.93 8.07
CA GLY A 25 12.83 1.84 8.76
C GLY A 25 13.60 2.77 7.81
N ILE A 26 13.04 3.07 6.63
CA ILE A 26 13.62 4.03 5.69
C ILE A 26 13.41 5.44 6.23
N ASP A 27 14.41 6.31 6.17
CA ASP A 27 14.36 7.67 6.71
C ASP A 27 13.39 8.59 5.96
N PHE A 28 12.94 9.67 6.62
CA PHE A 28 11.91 10.56 6.09
C PHE A 28 12.28 11.24 4.77
N ALA A 29 13.55 11.63 4.58
CA ALA A 29 13.99 12.32 3.36
C ALA A 29 13.95 11.36 2.17
N THR A 30 14.45 10.13 2.34
CA THR A 30 14.39 9.09 1.31
C THR A 30 12.95 8.77 0.92
N ARG A 31 12.03 8.67 1.89
CA ARG A 31 10.60 8.41 1.62
C ARG A 31 9.93 9.52 0.80
N LYS A 32 10.23 10.78 1.11
CA LYS A 32 9.75 11.95 0.35
C LYS A 32 10.14 11.87 -1.13
N VAL A 33 11.40 11.53 -1.42
CA VAL A 33 11.90 11.36 -2.79
C VAL A 33 11.22 10.17 -3.46
N ALA A 34 11.20 9.01 -2.79
CA ALA A 34 10.68 7.77 -3.35
C ALA A 34 9.21 7.86 -3.80
N ARG A 35 8.39 8.66 -3.12
CA ARG A 35 6.96 8.85 -3.46
C ARG A 35 6.71 9.62 -4.75
N MET A 36 7.70 10.38 -5.24
CA MET A 36 7.60 11.13 -6.49
C MET A 36 8.06 10.30 -7.70
N LEU A 37 8.66 9.14 -7.46
CA LEU A 37 9.20 8.27 -8.51
C LEU A 37 8.08 7.51 -9.20
N LYS A 38 8.23 7.31 -10.51
CA LYS A 38 7.38 6.44 -11.33
C LYS A 38 8.20 5.23 -11.76
N PRO A 39 8.23 4.15 -10.97
CA PRO A 39 9.03 2.99 -11.33
C PRO A 39 8.48 2.29 -12.58
N GLN A 40 9.38 1.83 -13.43
CA GLN A 40 9.09 0.90 -14.51
C GLN A 40 9.64 -0.48 -14.13
N LYS A 41 8.89 -1.55 -14.36
CA LYS A 41 9.31 -2.92 -14.09
C LYS A 41 9.52 -3.67 -15.39
N VAL A 42 10.61 -4.44 -15.45
CA VAL A 42 10.88 -5.36 -16.56
C VAL A 42 11.01 -6.77 -15.99
N PHE A 43 10.25 -7.69 -16.56
CA PHE A 43 10.31 -9.12 -16.26
C PHE A 43 10.93 -9.84 -17.47
N GLU A 44 11.97 -10.62 -17.20
CA GLU A 44 12.57 -11.56 -18.13
C GLU A 44 12.37 -12.96 -17.52
N GLN A 45 11.54 -13.79 -18.16
CA GLN A 45 11.21 -15.13 -17.70
C GLN A 45 11.71 -16.17 -18.71
N ASP A 46 12.54 -17.09 -18.23
CA ASP A 46 13.01 -18.26 -18.95
C ASP A 46 12.67 -19.53 -18.15
N GLY A 47 11.51 -20.11 -18.46
CA GLY A 47 10.93 -21.20 -17.66
C GLY A 47 10.68 -20.77 -16.22
N ASP A 48 11.45 -21.36 -15.31
CA ASP A 48 11.45 -21.07 -13.86
C ASP A 48 12.50 -20.05 -13.42
N SER A 49 13.34 -19.58 -14.35
CA SER A 49 14.33 -18.54 -14.08
C SER A 49 13.74 -17.16 -14.38
N PHE A 50 13.90 -16.24 -13.43
CA PHE A 50 13.37 -14.89 -13.53
C PHE A 50 14.46 -13.85 -13.29
N ILE A 51 14.40 -12.77 -14.05
CA ILE A 51 15.08 -11.52 -13.74
C ILE A 51 14.02 -10.43 -13.67
N ILE A 52 13.91 -9.78 -12.51
CA ILE A 52 13.02 -8.64 -12.29
C ILE A 52 13.88 -7.40 -12.10
N LYS A 53 13.73 -6.43 -13.01
CA LYS A 53 14.38 -5.13 -12.93
C LYS A 53 13.33 -4.08 -12.60
N THR A 54 13.64 -3.18 -11.66
CA THR A 54 12.81 -2.02 -11.30
C THR A 54 13.66 -0.77 -11.52
N PHE A 55 13.24 0.06 -12.46
CA PHE A 55 13.93 1.27 -12.87
C PHE A 55 13.24 2.50 -12.28
N THR A 56 14.02 3.45 -11.76
CA THR A 56 13.53 4.78 -11.39
C THR A 56 14.57 5.83 -11.78
N THR A 57 14.20 7.10 -11.75
CA THR A 57 15.15 8.20 -11.99
C THR A 57 16.18 8.39 -10.85
N PHE A 58 16.02 7.69 -9.73
CA PHE A 58 16.87 7.82 -8.56
C PHE A 58 17.76 6.59 -8.33
N ARG A 59 17.14 5.41 -8.22
CA ARG A 59 17.84 4.13 -7.97
C ARG A 59 17.15 2.99 -8.71
N ASN A 60 17.96 2.13 -9.31
CA ASN A 60 17.49 0.92 -9.96
C ASN A 60 17.77 -0.29 -9.07
N TYR A 61 16.89 -1.28 -9.15
CA TYR A 61 16.98 -2.53 -8.40
C TYR A 61 16.80 -3.70 -9.36
N SER A 62 17.61 -4.75 -9.21
CA SER A 62 17.48 -5.99 -9.98
C SER A 62 17.54 -7.17 -9.05
N CYS A 63 16.71 -8.17 -9.30
CA CYS A 63 16.67 -9.41 -8.55
C CYS A 63 16.55 -10.57 -9.56
N SER A 64 17.46 -11.53 -9.46
CA SER A 64 17.48 -12.73 -10.28
C SER A 64 17.30 -13.94 -9.39
N PHE A 65 16.39 -14.83 -9.74
CA PHE A 65 16.08 -16.01 -8.94
C PHE A 65 15.54 -17.14 -9.81
N LYS A 66 15.52 -18.34 -9.23
CA LYS A 66 14.83 -19.49 -9.79
C LYS A 66 13.72 -19.93 -8.85
N ILE A 67 12.58 -20.31 -9.41
CA ILE A 67 11.41 -20.73 -8.62
C ILE A 67 11.78 -21.89 -7.70
N GLY A 68 11.39 -21.80 -6.43
CA GLY A 68 11.62 -22.81 -5.41
C GLY A 68 13.03 -22.80 -4.79
N GLU A 69 13.98 -22.07 -5.36
CA GLU A 69 15.36 -22.01 -4.87
C GLU A 69 15.56 -20.81 -3.93
N GLU A 70 16.11 -21.05 -2.74
CA GLU A 70 16.47 -19.99 -1.79
C GLU A 70 17.81 -19.35 -2.19
N PHE A 71 17.90 -18.02 -2.12
CA PHE A 71 19.10 -17.27 -2.48
C PHE A 71 19.32 -16.08 -1.53
N GLU A 72 20.58 -15.64 -1.42
CA GLU A 72 20.91 -14.42 -0.68
C GLU A 72 20.55 -13.19 -1.53
N GLU A 73 19.58 -12.42 -1.05
CA GLU A 73 19.16 -11.15 -1.65
C GLU A 73 19.73 -9.99 -0.84
N ILE A 74 20.36 -9.02 -1.53
CA ILE A 74 20.82 -7.78 -0.93
C ILE A 74 19.96 -6.64 -1.47
N THR A 75 19.14 -6.04 -0.61
CA THR A 75 18.21 -4.95 -0.98
C THR A 75 18.90 -3.60 -1.04
N LYS A 76 20.07 -3.57 -1.69
CA LYS A 76 20.93 -2.38 -1.84
C LYS A 76 20.19 -1.27 -2.56
N GLY A 77 20.27 -0.05 -2.02
CA GLY A 77 19.56 1.10 -2.57
C GLY A 77 18.07 1.16 -2.23
N LEU A 78 17.56 0.15 -1.51
CA LEU A 78 16.26 0.19 -0.82
C LEU A 78 16.51 0.42 0.67
N ASP A 79 16.42 -0.63 1.48
CA ASP A 79 16.67 -0.61 2.93
C ASP A 79 18.02 -1.22 3.32
N ASN A 80 18.85 -1.62 2.35
CA ASN A 80 20.23 -2.09 2.52
C ASN A 80 20.38 -3.28 3.47
N ARG A 81 19.46 -4.25 3.39
CA ARG A 81 19.50 -5.47 4.22
C ARG A 81 19.83 -6.69 3.39
N LYS A 82 20.34 -7.71 4.07
CA LYS A 82 20.44 -9.07 3.55
C LYS A 82 19.21 -9.88 3.93
N CYS A 83 18.67 -10.63 2.99
CA CYS A 83 17.56 -11.55 3.18
C CYS A 83 17.90 -12.91 2.57
N GLN A 84 17.41 -13.99 3.18
CA GLN A 84 17.30 -15.29 2.53
C GLN A 84 15.92 -15.32 1.86
N THR A 85 15.92 -15.27 0.54
CA THR A 85 14.72 -15.03 -0.26
C THR A 85 14.36 -16.27 -1.06
N THR A 86 13.07 -16.60 -1.10
CA THR A 86 12.54 -17.69 -1.92
C THR A 86 11.29 -17.19 -2.63
N VAL A 87 11.16 -17.51 -3.92
CA VAL A 87 9.98 -17.20 -4.73
C VAL A 87 9.34 -18.51 -5.19
N ASN A 88 8.03 -18.63 -4.98
CA ASN A 88 7.25 -19.80 -5.36
C ASN A 88 6.01 -19.41 -6.15
N TRP A 89 5.51 -20.33 -6.95
CA TRP A 89 4.17 -20.24 -7.52
C TRP A 89 3.11 -20.50 -6.43
N ASP A 90 2.08 -19.67 -6.42
CA ASP A 90 0.79 -19.92 -5.78
C ASP A 90 -0.28 -19.75 -6.87
N ASN A 91 -0.65 -20.85 -7.51
CA ASN A 91 -1.45 -20.86 -8.74
C ASN A 91 -0.78 -20.03 -9.85
N ASP A 92 -1.41 -18.92 -10.25
CA ASP A 92 -0.93 -17.98 -11.26
C ASP A 92 -0.09 -16.83 -10.66
N LYS A 93 0.15 -16.83 -9.34
CA LYS A 93 0.81 -15.75 -8.60
C LYS A 93 2.25 -16.11 -8.25
N LEU A 94 3.13 -15.11 -8.30
CA LEU A 94 4.48 -15.21 -7.78
C LEU A 94 4.50 -14.72 -6.34
N VAL A 95 4.78 -15.61 -5.38
CA VAL A 95 4.84 -15.30 -3.96
C VAL A 95 6.28 -15.37 -3.48
N CYS A 96 6.79 -14.22 -3.03
CA CYS A 96 8.12 -14.08 -2.47
C CYS A 96 8.07 -13.95 -0.95
N VAL A 97 8.96 -14.68 -0.28
CA VAL A 97 9.24 -14.58 1.15
C VAL A 97 10.68 -14.13 1.31
N GLN A 98 10.91 -13.03 2.04
CA GLN A 98 12.22 -12.46 2.32
C GLN A 98 12.52 -12.64 3.81
N LYS A 99 13.24 -13.70 4.19
CA LYS A 99 13.58 -13.99 5.59
C LYS A 99 14.79 -13.14 6.01
N GLY A 100 14.64 -12.33 7.05
CA GLY A 100 15.73 -11.52 7.58
C GLY A 100 15.35 -10.81 8.87
N GLU A 101 15.94 -9.63 9.09
CA GLU A 101 15.66 -8.76 10.24
C GLU A 101 14.17 -8.41 10.35
N LYS A 102 13.55 -8.06 9.22
CA LYS A 102 12.12 -7.73 9.13
C LYS A 102 11.31 -9.02 8.98
N LYS A 103 10.43 -9.27 9.95
CA LYS A 103 9.51 -10.41 9.94
C LYS A 103 8.36 -10.18 8.94
N ASN A 104 7.82 -11.28 8.40
CA ASN A 104 6.79 -11.31 7.34
C ASN A 104 7.05 -10.35 6.17
N ARG A 105 8.32 -10.17 5.82
CA ARG A 105 8.72 -9.41 4.65
C ARG A 105 8.57 -10.30 3.42
N GLY A 106 8.07 -9.72 2.34
CA GLY A 106 7.86 -10.41 1.09
C GLY A 106 6.90 -9.63 0.21
N TRP A 107 6.57 -10.23 -0.93
CA TRP A 107 5.69 -9.64 -1.91
C TRP A 107 4.91 -10.70 -2.70
N THR A 108 3.85 -10.27 -3.36
CA THR A 108 3.10 -11.11 -4.30
C THR A 108 2.88 -10.33 -5.59
N HIS A 109 3.23 -10.92 -6.74
CA HIS A 109 2.83 -10.44 -8.06
C HIS A 109 1.73 -11.33 -8.63
N TRP A 110 0.79 -10.73 -9.36
CA TRP A 110 -0.22 -11.42 -10.16
C TRP A 110 -0.65 -10.51 -11.32
N MET A 111 -1.27 -11.09 -12.35
CA MET A 111 -1.78 -10.34 -13.51
C MET A 111 -3.29 -10.51 -13.61
N GLU A 112 -3.99 -9.45 -14.00
CA GLU A 112 -5.39 -9.51 -14.42
C GLU A 112 -5.51 -8.71 -15.73
N GLY A 113 -5.79 -9.40 -16.83
CA GLY A 113 -5.72 -8.82 -18.18
C GLY A 113 -4.33 -8.25 -18.45
N ASP A 114 -4.28 -6.98 -18.87
CA ASP A 114 -3.04 -6.26 -19.20
C ASP A 114 -2.47 -5.49 -18.00
N THR A 115 -2.89 -5.82 -16.77
CA THR A 115 -2.44 -5.14 -15.55
C THR A 115 -1.62 -6.07 -14.66
N LEU A 116 -0.38 -5.67 -14.36
CA LEU A 116 0.47 -6.31 -13.36
C LEU A 116 0.23 -5.69 -11.98
N TYR A 117 -0.13 -6.53 -11.01
CA TYR A 117 -0.30 -6.15 -9.63
C TYR A 117 0.91 -6.56 -8.80
N LEU A 118 1.28 -5.71 -7.84
CA LEU A 118 2.30 -5.97 -6.84
C LEU A 118 1.76 -5.60 -5.45
N ARG A 119 1.84 -6.54 -4.52
CA ARG A 119 1.49 -6.34 -3.12
C ARG A 119 2.67 -6.59 -2.20
N LEU A 120 3.06 -5.58 -1.42
CA LEU A 120 4.17 -5.62 -0.48
C LEU A 120 3.67 -5.84 0.96
N LYS A 121 4.24 -6.80 1.72
CA LYS A 121 3.65 -7.27 2.99
C LYS A 121 4.17 -6.62 4.28
N ALA A 122 5.21 -5.77 4.24
CA ALA A 122 5.86 -5.30 5.48
C ALA A 122 5.02 -4.29 6.31
N ALA A 123 4.14 -3.51 5.69
CA ALA A 123 3.38 -2.46 6.36
C ALA A 123 2.40 -3.02 7.41
N VAL A 124 1.56 -3.99 7.00
CA VAL A 124 0.56 -4.62 7.88
C VAL A 124 1.24 -5.31 9.05
N HIS A 125 2.34 -6.02 8.80
CA HIS A 125 3.08 -6.69 9.86
C HIS A 125 3.69 -5.71 10.88
N TYR A 126 4.23 -4.58 10.41
CA TYR A 126 4.73 -3.55 11.31
C TYR A 126 3.61 -2.94 12.16
N THR A 127 2.49 -2.54 11.54
CA THR A 127 1.35 -2.00 12.27
C THR A 127 0.82 -2.99 13.31
N VAL A 128 0.65 -4.25 12.93
CA VAL A 128 0.25 -5.31 13.87
C VAL A 128 1.30 -5.50 14.96
N GLY A 129 2.59 -5.47 14.63
CA GLY A 129 3.68 -5.50 15.61
C GLY A 129 3.60 -4.38 16.64
N CYS A 130 3.39 -3.14 16.20
CA CYS A 130 3.20 -2.00 17.09
C CYS A 130 1.95 -2.15 17.97
N LEU A 131 0.83 -2.59 17.40
CA LEU A 131 -0.41 -2.83 18.16
C LEU A 131 -0.21 -3.94 19.22
N CYS A 132 0.44 -5.03 18.84
CA CYS A 132 0.78 -6.12 19.75
C CYS A 132 1.72 -5.64 20.87
N GLN A 133 2.70 -4.79 20.57
CA GLN A 133 3.59 -4.21 21.58
C GLN A 133 2.84 -3.32 22.56
N ASN A 134 1.92 -2.48 22.09
CA ASN A 134 1.10 -1.64 22.94
C ASN A 134 0.22 -2.49 23.87
N ILE A 135 -0.47 -3.50 23.33
CA ILE A 135 -1.30 -4.41 24.14
C ILE A 135 -0.46 -5.24 25.12
N ALA A 136 0.74 -5.67 24.71
CA ALA A 136 1.67 -6.41 25.56
C ALA A 136 2.12 -5.59 26.77
N ALA A 137 2.33 -4.28 26.58
CA ALA A 137 2.65 -3.35 27.66
C ALA A 137 1.50 -3.25 28.68
N ASP A 138 0.26 -3.21 28.22
CA ASP A 138 -0.93 -3.14 29.09
C ASP A 138 -1.19 -4.44 29.86
N CYS A 139 -0.75 -5.58 29.32
CA CYS A 139 -1.03 -6.91 29.87
C CYS A 139 0.16 -7.56 30.61
N GLU A 140 1.31 -6.90 30.69
CA GLU A 140 2.59 -7.43 31.22
C GLU A 140 3.01 -8.79 30.61
N LYS A 141 2.57 -9.08 29.37
CA LYS A 141 2.81 -10.36 28.70
C LYS A 141 3.57 -10.16 27.41
N GLN A 142 4.57 -11.02 27.17
CA GLN A 142 5.28 -11.03 25.90
C GLN A 142 4.46 -11.74 24.83
N ILE A 143 4.15 -11.03 23.74
CA ILE A 143 3.56 -11.62 22.53
C ILE A 143 4.70 -12.15 21.66
N THR A 144 4.66 -13.45 21.35
CA THR A 144 5.70 -14.08 20.53
C THR A 144 5.70 -13.54 19.09
N LYS A 145 6.86 -13.62 18.43
CA LYS A 145 6.99 -13.21 17.01
C LYS A 145 6.08 -14.03 16.09
N GLN A 146 5.87 -15.30 16.41
CA GLN A 146 4.96 -16.21 15.70
C GLN A 146 3.51 -15.76 15.86
N THR A 147 3.10 -15.33 17.06
CA THR A 147 1.76 -14.78 17.30
C THR A 147 1.55 -13.49 16.51
N ILE A 148 2.51 -12.55 16.53
CA ILE A 148 2.44 -11.30 15.74
C ILE A 148 2.32 -11.64 14.25
N ALA A 149 3.08 -12.63 13.77
CA ALA A 149 3.02 -13.07 12.38
C ALA A 149 1.65 -13.65 12.00
N ALA A 150 1.07 -14.49 12.87
CA ALA A 150 -0.25 -15.07 12.68
C ALA A 150 -1.36 -14.01 12.69
N ILE A 151 -1.30 -13.02 13.60
CA ILE A 151 -2.24 -11.90 13.64
C ILE A 151 -2.11 -11.07 12.36
N ALA A 152 -0.89 -10.77 11.93
CA ALA A 152 -0.64 -10.00 10.71
C ALA A 152 -1.18 -10.71 9.47
N GLU A 153 -0.97 -12.02 9.35
CA GLU A 153 -1.52 -12.82 8.26
C GLU A 153 -3.05 -12.89 8.31
N THR A 154 -3.62 -13.07 9.51
CA THR A 154 -5.08 -13.12 9.70
C THR A 154 -5.72 -11.79 9.33
N ALA A 155 -5.19 -10.68 9.83
CA ALA A 155 -5.64 -9.33 9.48
C ALA A 155 -5.57 -9.10 7.97
N PHE A 156 -4.50 -9.56 7.34
CA PHE A 156 -4.32 -9.44 5.90
C PHE A 156 -5.31 -10.26 5.09
N ARG A 157 -5.57 -11.53 5.48
CA ARG A 157 -6.61 -12.36 4.86
C ARG A 157 -8.00 -11.75 5.05
N GLN A 158 -8.26 -11.14 6.21
CA GLN A 158 -9.52 -10.47 6.48
C GLN A 158 -9.73 -9.24 5.57
N CYS A 159 -8.66 -8.48 5.27
CA CYS A 159 -8.73 -7.37 4.30
C CYS A 159 -9.11 -7.85 2.90
N ASP A 160 -8.58 -9.00 2.45
CA ASP A 160 -8.92 -9.58 1.13
C ASP A 160 -10.40 -9.99 1.06
N ILE A 161 -10.92 -10.58 2.14
CA ILE A 161 -12.34 -10.91 2.26
C ILE A 161 -13.18 -9.64 2.21
N PHE A 162 -12.83 -8.62 3.00
CA PHE A 162 -13.56 -7.34 3.00
C PHE A 162 -13.54 -6.67 1.63
N ALA A 163 -12.44 -6.70 0.88
CA ALA A 163 -12.39 -6.12 -0.46
C ALA A 163 -13.41 -6.79 -1.41
N LYS A 164 -13.45 -8.13 -1.41
CA LYS A 164 -14.40 -8.91 -2.22
C LYS A 164 -15.85 -8.67 -1.80
N ASP A 165 -16.10 -8.61 -0.49
CA ASP A 165 -17.42 -8.33 0.05
C ASP A 165 -17.89 -6.92 -0.34
N LEU A 166 -17.02 -5.91 -0.25
CA LEU A 166 -17.33 -4.52 -0.65
C LEU A 166 -17.70 -4.44 -2.13
N GLU A 167 -16.94 -5.09 -3.00
CA GLU A 167 -17.26 -5.15 -4.43
C GLU A 167 -18.61 -5.84 -4.67
N ALA A 168 -18.85 -6.97 -3.99
CA ALA A 168 -20.10 -7.70 -4.08
C ALA A 168 -21.30 -6.86 -3.60
N PHE A 169 -21.15 -6.10 -2.51
CA PHE A 169 -22.19 -5.22 -1.98
C PHE A 169 -22.53 -4.09 -2.96
N ALA A 170 -21.51 -3.41 -3.49
CA ALA A 170 -21.72 -2.36 -4.50
C ALA A 170 -22.42 -2.92 -5.74
N ARG A 171 -21.96 -4.06 -6.26
CA ARG A 171 -22.54 -4.70 -7.44
C ARG A 171 -23.96 -5.20 -7.20
N HIS A 172 -24.26 -5.77 -6.03
CA HIS A 172 -25.61 -6.19 -5.65
C HIS A 172 -26.59 -5.01 -5.66
N ALA A 173 -26.12 -3.84 -5.23
CA ALA A 173 -26.87 -2.59 -5.29
C ALA A 173 -26.82 -1.88 -6.67
N LYS A 174 -26.32 -2.54 -7.72
CA LYS A 174 -26.14 -2.00 -9.09
C LYS A 174 -25.27 -0.73 -9.13
N ARG A 175 -24.28 -0.62 -8.24
CA ARG A 175 -23.30 0.46 -8.18
C ARG A 175 -21.92 -0.04 -8.58
N HIS A 176 -21.12 0.84 -9.18
CA HIS A 176 -19.68 0.61 -9.44
C HIS A 176 -18.78 1.28 -8.40
N THR A 177 -19.35 2.04 -7.47
CA THR A 177 -18.62 2.75 -6.42
C THR A 177 -19.06 2.25 -5.06
N VAL A 178 -18.08 1.85 -4.25
CA VAL A 178 -18.25 1.45 -2.85
C VAL A 178 -18.59 2.69 -2.02
N THR A 179 -19.64 2.60 -1.19
CA THR A 179 -20.10 3.68 -0.31
C THR A 179 -19.72 3.40 1.15
N VAL A 180 -19.91 4.41 2.00
CA VAL A 180 -19.71 4.28 3.46
C VAL A 180 -20.60 3.18 4.05
N ASP A 181 -21.82 3.00 3.53
CA ASP A 181 -22.74 1.98 4.02
C ASP A 181 -22.26 0.57 3.69
N ASP A 182 -21.60 0.37 2.54
CA ASP A 182 -20.95 -0.91 2.21
C ASP A 182 -19.85 -1.24 3.24
N VAL A 183 -19.05 -0.24 3.63
CA VAL A 183 -17.98 -0.39 4.64
C VAL A 183 -18.54 -0.64 6.04
N LYS A 184 -19.64 0.00 6.40
CA LYS A 184 -20.34 -0.30 7.66
C LYS A 184 -20.93 -1.71 7.64
N LEU A 185 -21.43 -2.16 6.50
CA LEU A 185 -22.00 -3.49 6.32
C LEU A 185 -20.95 -4.59 6.49
N THR A 186 -19.69 -4.40 6.05
CA THR A 186 -18.62 -5.40 6.30
C THR A 186 -18.33 -5.57 7.80
N ALA A 187 -18.48 -4.50 8.59
CA ALA A 187 -18.27 -4.51 10.03
C ALA A 187 -19.50 -4.94 10.86
N ARG A 188 -20.63 -5.24 10.22
CA ARG A 188 -21.92 -5.53 10.90
C ARG A 188 -21.87 -6.64 11.94
N ARG A 189 -20.91 -7.58 11.82
CA ARG A 189 -20.77 -8.73 12.73
C ARG A 189 -19.99 -8.40 14.00
N THR A 190 -19.43 -7.20 14.10
CA THR A 190 -18.61 -6.79 15.24
C THR A 190 -19.02 -5.39 15.68
N THR A 191 -19.84 -5.30 16.74
CA THR A 191 -20.37 -4.02 17.25
C THR A 191 -19.26 -3.00 17.54
N ALA A 192 -18.15 -3.43 18.13
CA ALA A 192 -17.01 -2.56 18.42
C ALA A 192 -16.38 -1.97 17.14
N LEU A 193 -16.19 -2.80 16.11
CA LEU A 193 -15.61 -2.37 14.83
C LEU A 193 -16.60 -1.49 14.05
N TYR A 194 -17.89 -1.84 14.07
CA TYR A 194 -18.95 -1.03 13.48
C TYR A 194 -18.98 0.37 14.08
N ASN A 195 -18.98 0.47 15.41
CA ASN A 195 -18.98 1.75 16.12
C ASN A 195 -17.73 2.57 15.81
N TYR A 196 -16.55 1.92 15.79
CA TYR A 196 -15.30 2.57 15.42
C TYR A 196 -15.35 3.14 13.99
N ILE A 197 -15.82 2.35 13.02
CA ILE A 197 -15.96 2.77 11.62
C ILE A 197 -17.00 3.88 11.48
N GLN A 198 -18.12 3.80 12.20
CA GLN A 198 -19.13 4.84 12.25
C GLN A 198 -18.53 6.17 12.72
N GLN A 199 -17.85 6.17 13.88
CA GLN A 199 -17.21 7.35 14.42
C GLN A 199 -16.14 7.91 13.46
N LYS A 200 -15.31 7.05 12.87
CA LYS A 200 -14.34 7.50 11.86
C LYS A 200 -14.98 8.06 10.60
N SER A 201 -16.12 7.53 10.17
CA SER A 201 -16.84 8.07 9.02
C SER A 201 -17.35 9.49 9.27
N GLU A 202 -17.81 9.77 10.50
CA GLU A 202 -18.27 11.10 10.91
C GLU A 202 -17.11 12.09 11.01
N GLU A 203 -15.99 11.68 11.63
CA GLU A 203 -14.78 12.49 11.71
C GLU A 203 -14.24 12.87 10.32
N LEU A 204 -14.21 11.91 9.39
CA LEU A 204 -13.80 12.17 8.00
C LEU A 204 -14.77 13.11 7.27
N ALA A 205 -16.07 13.00 7.53
CA ALA A 205 -17.07 13.90 6.95
C ALA A 205 -16.87 15.34 7.43
N LEU A 206 -16.63 15.54 8.73
CA LEU A 206 -16.34 16.85 9.32
C LEU A 206 -15.06 17.46 8.75
N ASN A 207 -13.95 16.70 8.74
CA ASN A 207 -12.69 17.16 8.18
C ASN A 207 -12.82 17.57 6.70
N ASN A 208 -13.60 16.82 5.91
CA ASN A 208 -13.86 17.15 4.51
C ASN A 208 -14.70 18.42 4.34
N GLN A 209 -15.65 18.69 5.23
CA GLN A 209 -16.42 19.93 5.25
C GLN A 209 -15.51 21.13 5.57
N GLU A 210 -14.68 21.03 6.62
CA GLU A 210 -13.74 22.10 6.97
C GLU A 210 -12.76 22.41 5.84
N LEU A 211 -12.24 21.37 5.16
CA LEU A 211 -11.36 21.55 4.00
C LEU A 211 -12.08 22.23 2.84
N LYS A 212 -13.35 21.91 2.58
CA LYS A 212 -14.17 22.59 1.55
C LYS A 212 -14.38 24.06 1.89
N GLU A 213 -14.66 24.39 3.15
CA GLU A 213 -14.82 25.77 3.60
C GLU A 213 -13.53 26.57 3.48
N LYS A 214 -12.39 25.99 3.90
CA LYS A 214 -11.06 26.60 3.72
C LYS A 214 -10.76 26.87 2.25
N ARG A 215 -11.09 25.92 1.36
CA ARG A 215 -10.92 26.10 -0.10
C ARG A 215 -11.81 27.22 -0.65
N LYS A 216 -13.07 27.32 -0.23
CA LYS A 216 -13.97 28.41 -0.63
C LYS A 216 -13.46 29.78 -0.17
N LYS A 217 -13.01 29.90 1.08
CA LYS A 217 -12.42 31.13 1.63
C LYS A 217 -11.16 31.55 0.85
N ASN A 218 -10.28 30.60 0.54
CA ASN A 218 -9.07 30.87 -0.24
C ASN A 218 -9.37 31.28 -1.69
N ALA A 219 -10.40 30.68 -2.31
CA ALA A 219 -10.84 31.07 -3.65
C ALA A 219 -11.46 32.47 -3.68
N ALA A 220 -12.29 32.82 -2.68
CA ALA A 220 -12.86 34.16 -2.56
C ALA A 220 -11.78 35.23 -2.36
N LYS A 221 -10.76 34.95 -1.53
CA LYS A 221 -9.63 35.87 -1.29
C LYS A 221 -8.73 36.07 -2.50
N ARG A 222 -8.59 35.06 -3.37
CA ARG A 222 -7.90 35.23 -4.66
C ARG A 222 -8.70 36.12 -5.60
N LYS A 223 -10.01 35.87 -5.69
CA LYS A 223 -10.89 36.63 -6.57
C LYS A 223 -10.98 38.12 -6.20
N SER A 224 -10.98 38.46 -4.91
CA SER A 224 -10.95 39.86 -4.48
C SER A 224 -9.62 40.53 -4.83
N LYS A 225 -8.50 39.81 -4.69
CA LYS A 225 -7.17 40.34 -4.98
C LYS A 225 -6.94 40.54 -6.49
N ASP A 226 -7.50 39.67 -7.33
CA ASP A 226 -7.44 39.83 -8.78
C ASP A 226 -8.27 41.03 -9.24
N MET A 227 -9.45 41.28 -8.63
CA MET A 227 -10.27 42.47 -8.92
C MET A 227 -9.60 43.78 -8.48
N GLU A 228 -8.97 43.79 -7.29
CA GLU A 228 -8.21 44.97 -6.81
C GLU A 228 -7.03 45.29 -7.74
N ALA A 229 -6.37 44.28 -8.32
CA ALA A 229 -5.26 44.46 -9.26
C ALA A 229 -5.71 44.88 -10.68
N GLU A 230 -6.94 44.54 -11.09
CA GLU A 230 -7.55 45.02 -12.34
C GLU A 230 -7.98 46.49 -12.21
N GLU A 231 -8.57 46.89 -11.08
CA GLU A 231 -8.95 48.29 -10.81
C GLU A 231 -7.72 49.21 -10.68
N GLU A 232 -6.60 48.74 -10.09
CA GLU A 232 -5.36 49.53 -10.03
C GLU A 232 -4.72 49.75 -11.41
N ASN A 233 -4.84 48.80 -12.34
CA ASN A 233 -4.29 48.95 -13.70
C ASN A 233 -5.16 49.85 -14.61
N GLU A 234 -6.47 49.93 -14.38
CA GLU A 234 -7.36 50.82 -15.15
C GLU A 234 -7.24 52.31 -14.72
N LEU A 235 -6.61 52.60 -13.58
CA LEU A 235 -6.39 53.96 -13.07
C LEU A 235 -5.03 54.56 -13.47
N GLU A 236 -4.13 53.78 -14.09
CA GLU A 236 -2.79 54.20 -14.52
C GLU A 236 -2.66 54.51 -16.03
N ASP A 237 -3.73 54.33 -16.84
CA ASP A 237 -3.85 54.77 -18.25
C ASP A 237 -4.70 56.06 -18.40
#